data_AF-T1EKY3-F1
#
_entry.id   AF-T1EKY3-F1
#
_cell.length_a   1.000
_cell.length_b   1.000
_cell.length_c   1.000
_cell.angle_alpha   90.00
_cell.angle_beta   90.00
_cell.angle_gamma   90.00
#
_symmetry.space_group_name_H-M   'P 1'
#
loop_
_entity.id
_entity.type
_entity.pdbx_description
1 polymer ?
#
loop_
_entity_poly.entity_id
_entity_poly.type
_entity_poly.pdbx_seq_one_letter_code
_entity_poly.pdbx_strand_id
1 'polypeptide(L)'
;ERRKDLQNQLRLLLHAHKCQQNDQLLQQQLQQQQQQQQQHPPVNGCQLPQCAMMKQTLKHMMECKDGKTCKAPKCATLRQIITHWKNCNRDECMFC
;
A
#
# COMPACT_ATOMS: atom_id res chain seq x y z
N GLU A 1 -17.51 46.97 19.09
CA GLU A 1 -17.98 45.59 19.31
C GLU A 1 -18.55 44.94 18.04
N ARG A 2 -19.80 45.23 17.60
CA ARG A 2 -20.49 44.51 16.49
C ARG A 2 -19.76 44.47 15.14
N ARG A 3 -19.07 45.55 14.73
CA ARG A 3 -18.29 45.57 13.48
C ARG A 3 -17.08 44.62 13.51
N LYS A 4 -16.44 44.45 14.67
CA LYS A 4 -15.30 43.53 14.83
C LYS A 4 -15.76 42.07 14.74
N ASP A 5 -16.93 41.77 15.29
CA ASP A 5 -17.53 40.43 15.21
C ASP A 5 -17.86 40.04 13.77
N LEU A 6 -18.56 40.92 13.03
CA LEU A 6 -18.87 40.69 11.62
C LEU A 6 -17.59 40.53 10.77
N GLN A 7 -16.56 41.33 11.05
CA GLN A 7 -15.28 41.22 10.36
C GLN A 7 -14.54 39.91 10.70
N ASN A 8 -14.67 39.41 11.93
CA ASN A 8 -14.11 38.14 12.33
C ASN A 8 -14.86 36.96 11.70
N GLN A 9 -16.19 37.03 11.64
CA GLN A 9 -17.01 36.02 10.95
C GLN A 9 -16.70 35.96 9.46
N LEU A 10 -16.54 37.12 8.79
CA LEU A 10 -16.15 37.17 7.38
C LEU A 10 -14.75 36.58 7.14
N ARG A 11 -13.78 36.89 8.02
CA ARG A 11 -12.45 36.29 7.95
C ARG A 11 -12.47 34.78 8.15
N LEU A 12 -13.27 34.29 9.11
CA LEU A 12 -13.43 32.87 9.37
C LEU A 12 -14.10 32.18 8.18
N LEU A 13 -15.10 32.80 7.56
CA LEU A 13 -15.76 32.27 6.37
C LEU A 13 -14.80 32.14 5.19
N LEU A 14 -13.97 33.16 4.94
CA LEU A 14 -12.95 33.13 3.89
C LEU A 14 -11.88 32.06 4.19
N HIS A 15 -11.49 31.92 5.46
CA HIS A 15 -10.58 30.87 5.89
C HIS A 15 -11.20 29.48 5.69
N ALA A 16 -12.45 29.27 6.09
CA ALA A 16 -13.18 28.02 5.92
C ALA A 16 -13.31 27.65 4.44
N HIS A 17 -13.61 28.62 3.58
CA HIS A 17 -13.67 28.40 2.14
C HIS A 17 -12.31 27.96 1.56
N LYS A 18 -11.22 28.64 1.96
CA LYS A 18 -9.87 28.27 1.53
C LYS A 18 -9.44 26.90 2.08
N CYS A 19 -9.79 26.61 3.33
CA CYS A 19 -9.53 25.32 3.96
C CYS A 19 -10.28 24.20 3.25
N GLN A 20 -11.56 24.40 2.91
CA GLN A 20 -12.36 23.44 2.16
C GLN A 20 -11.80 23.18 0.76
N GLN A 21 -11.32 24.20 0.04
CA GLN A 21 -10.65 23.98 -1.25
C GLN A 21 -9.35 23.20 -1.11
N ASN A 22 -8.57 23.48 -0.06
CA ASN A 22 -7.33 22.75 0.22
C ASN A 22 -7.62 21.29 0.62
N ASP A 23 -8.69 21.05 1.38
CA ASP A 23 -9.18 19.72 1.72
C ASP A 23 -9.68 18.96 0.48
N GLN A 24 -10.36 19.63 -0.45
CA GLN A 24 -10.76 19.04 -1.73
C GLN A 24 -9.55 18.71 -2.61
N LEU A 25 -8.53 19.55 -2.66
CA LEU A 25 -7.28 19.25 -3.37
C LEU A 25 -6.52 18.11 -2.71
N LEU A 26 -6.47 18.06 -1.38
CA LEU A 26 -5.91 16.96 -0.62
C LEU A 26 -6.70 15.67 -0.85
N GLN A 27 -8.03 15.73 -0.88
CA GLN A 27 -8.92 14.62 -1.17
C GLN A 27 -8.76 14.13 -2.62
N GLN A 28 -8.55 15.03 -3.58
CA GLN A 28 -8.26 14.70 -4.97
C GLN A 28 -6.84 14.12 -5.16
N GLN A 29 -5.85 14.54 -4.35
CA GLN A 29 -4.56 13.86 -4.24
C GLN A 29 -4.68 12.48 -3.59
N LEU A 30 -5.52 12.33 -2.56
CA LEU A 30 -5.80 11.05 -1.90
C LEU A 30 -6.58 10.09 -2.82
N GLN A 31 -7.48 10.59 -3.67
CA GLN A 31 -8.17 9.78 -4.68
C GLN A 31 -7.24 9.32 -5.80
N GLN A 32 -6.27 10.15 -6.22
CA GLN A 32 -5.17 9.72 -7.08
C GLN A 32 -4.24 8.70 -6.39
N GLN A 33 -4.18 8.71 -5.05
CA GLN A 33 -3.47 7.71 -4.26
C GLN A 33 -4.24 6.38 -4.15
N GLN A 34 -5.57 6.39 -4.24
CA GLN A 34 -6.41 5.18 -4.32
C GLN A 34 -6.41 4.53 -5.71
N GLN A 35 -6.31 5.29 -6.80
CA GLN A 35 -6.12 4.69 -8.14
C GLN A 35 -4.70 4.12 -8.34
N GLN A 36 -3.70 4.62 -7.59
CA GLN A 36 -2.37 4.01 -7.49
C GLN A 36 -2.34 2.74 -6.63
N GLN A 37 -3.45 2.32 -6.02
CA GLN A 37 -3.50 1.07 -5.27
C GLN A 37 -3.51 -0.19 -6.17
N GLN A 38 -3.57 -0.01 -7.49
CA GLN A 38 -3.18 -1.08 -8.43
C GLN A 38 -1.65 -1.23 -8.54
N GLN A 39 -0.86 -0.28 -8.00
CA GLN A 39 0.61 -0.30 -7.98
C GLN A 39 1.17 0.35 -6.69
N HIS A 40 1.02 -0.31 -5.53
CA HIS A 40 1.47 0.18 -4.22
C HIS A 40 2.94 0.64 -4.17
N PRO A 41 3.26 1.78 -3.51
CA PRO A 41 4.42 1.89 -2.63
C PRO A 41 3.99 1.75 -1.16
N PRO A 42 4.75 1.00 -0.33
CA PRO A 42 4.33 0.67 1.03
C PRO A 42 4.33 1.90 1.95
N VAL A 43 3.15 2.19 2.49
CA VAL A 43 2.93 2.93 3.74
C VAL A 43 3.88 2.41 4.82
N ASN A 44 4.75 3.29 5.32
CA ASN A 44 5.90 3.01 6.20
C ASN A 44 6.98 2.12 5.56
N GLY A 45 8.01 2.79 5.04
CA GLY A 45 9.22 2.14 4.54
C GLY A 45 9.90 1.35 5.65
N CYS A 46 9.54 0.08 5.79
CA CYS A 46 10.31 -0.88 6.58
C CYS A 46 11.76 -0.83 6.07
N GLN A 47 12.68 -0.30 6.88
CA GLN A 47 14.09 -0.08 6.53
C GLN A 47 14.89 -1.39 6.48
N LEU A 48 14.25 -2.53 6.76
CA LEU A 48 14.90 -3.83 6.69
C LEU A 48 15.15 -4.21 5.22
N PRO A 49 16.42 -4.41 4.81
CA PRO A 49 16.77 -4.73 3.43
C PRO A 49 16.13 -6.04 2.95
N GLN A 50 15.92 -6.99 3.87
CA GLN A 50 15.22 -8.25 3.58
C GLN A 50 13.72 -8.05 3.29
N CYS A 51 13.08 -7.05 3.91
CA CYS A 51 11.66 -6.75 3.67
C CYS A 51 11.44 -6.17 2.26
N ALA A 52 12.33 -5.28 1.81
CA ALA A 52 12.26 -4.72 0.46
C ALA A 52 12.37 -5.80 -0.62
N MET A 53 13.32 -6.73 -0.48
CA MET A 53 13.48 -7.87 -1.40
C MET A 53 12.24 -8.78 -1.40
N MET A 54 11.66 -9.04 -0.23
CA MET A 54 10.47 -9.87 -0.12
C MET A 54 9.24 -9.21 -0.77
N LYS A 55 9.08 -7.89 -0.62
CA LYS A 55 8.00 -7.12 -1.27
C LYS A 55 8.09 -7.20 -2.80
N GLN A 56 9.29 -7.07 -3.37
CA GLN A 56 9.49 -7.22 -4.82
C GLN A 56 9.14 -8.64 -5.29
N THR A 57 9.51 -9.65 -4.50
CA THR A 57 9.18 -11.05 -4.81
C THR A 57 7.67 -11.29 -4.77
N LEU A 58 6.95 -10.73 -3.80
CA LEU A 58 5.49 -10.82 -3.71
C LEU A 58 4.80 -10.16 -4.91
N LYS A 59 5.25 -8.97 -5.32
CA LYS A 59 4.73 -8.30 -6.52
C LYS A 59 4.92 -9.19 -7.75
N HIS A 60 6.13 -9.69 -7.95
CA HIS A 60 6.42 -10.61 -9.04
C HIS A 60 5.59 -11.90 -8.98
N MET A 61 5.34 -12.47 -7.80
CA MET A 61 4.49 -13.66 -7.65
C MET A 61 3.03 -13.40 -8.05
N MET A 62 2.50 -12.19 -7.85
CA MET A 62 1.13 -11.85 -8.28
C MET A 62 1.00 -11.82 -9.80
N GLU A 63 2.06 -11.41 -10.52
CA GLU A 63 2.05 -11.24 -11.97
C GLU A 63 2.63 -12.46 -12.73
N CYS A 64 3.44 -13.29 -12.06
CA CYS A 64 4.15 -14.42 -12.64
C CYS A 64 3.23 -15.63 -12.83
N LYS A 65 3.14 -16.14 -14.08
CA LYS A 65 2.36 -17.35 -14.43
C LYS A 65 3.21 -18.62 -14.56
N ASP A 66 4.54 -18.49 -14.63
CA ASP A 66 5.48 -19.62 -14.77
C ASP A 66 5.53 -20.55 -13.56
N GLY A 67 5.00 -20.13 -12.41
CA GLY A 67 4.87 -21.02 -11.26
C GLY A 67 6.23 -21.52 -10.78
N LYS A 68 6.44 -22.84 -10.79
CA LYS A 68 7.64 -23.52 -10.28
C LYS A 68 8.86 -23.36 -11.21
N THR A 69 8.65 -23.07 -12.49
CA THR A 69 9.71 -22.94 -13.51
C THR A 69 10.19 -21.49 -13.67
N CYS A 70 9.70 -20.59 -12.82
CA CYS A 70 10.12 -19.19 -12.85
C CYS A 70 11.63 -19.08 -12.65
N LYS A 71 12.30 -18.33 -13.54
CA LYS A 71 13.76 -18.09 -13.47
C LYS A 71 14.18 -17.21 -12.28
N ALA A 72 13.22 -16.55 -11.62
CA ALA A 72 13.49 -15.79 -10.40
C ALA A 72 13.63 -16.75 -9.21
N PRO A 73 14.83 -16.88 -8.61
CA PRO A 73 15.11 -17.93 -7.63
C PRO A 73 14.21 -17.83 -6.39
N LYS A 74 13.95 -16.61 -5.89
CA LYS A 74 13.07 -16.40 -4.73
C LYS A 74 11.59 -16.69 -5.04
N CYS A 75 11.13 -16.44 -6.27
CA CYS A 75 9.77 -16.77 -6.70
C CYS A 75 9.57 -18.29 -6.77
N ALA A 76 10.49 -19.00 -7.43
CA ALA A 76 10.44 -20.45 -7.55
C ALA A 76 10.47 -21.13 -6.18
N THR A 77 11.38 -20.72 -5.29
CA THR A 77 11.47 -21.27 -3.92
C THR A 77 10.19 -21.00 -3.12
N LEU A 78 9.68 -19.77 -3.09
CA LEU A 78 8.46 -19.45 -2.34
C LEU A 78 7.23 -20.18 -2.87
N ARG A 79 7.11 -20.33 -4.20
CA ARG A 79 6.01 -21.10 -4.80
C ARG A 79 6.09 -22.59 -4.46
N GLN A 80 7.30 -23.15 -4.37
CA GLN A 80 7.49 -24.53 -3.91
C GLN A 80 7.06 -24.70 -2.45
N ILE A 81 7.44 -23.76 -1.57
CA ILE A 81 6.99 -23.76 -0.16
C ILE A 81 5.46 -23.70 -0.10
N ILE A 82 4.82 -22.73 -0.76
CA ILE A 82 3.35 -22.62 -0.74
C ILE A 82 2.68 -23.88 -1.30
N THR A 83 3.23 -24.48 -2.36
CA THR A 83 2.70 -25.71 -2.92
C THR A 83 2.85 -26.89 -1.96
N HIS A 84 3.98 -26.98 -1.28
CA HIS A 84 4.23 -27.99 -0.27
C HIS A 84 3.21 -27.88 0.86
N TRP A 85 3.04 -26.69 1.43
CA TRP A 85 2.03 -26.43 2.47
C TRP A 85 0.61 -26.81 2.04
N LYS A 86 0.24 -26.57 0.78
CA LYS A 86 -1.08 -26.96 0.26
C LYS A 86 -1.29 -28.47 0.11
N ASN A 87 -0.22 -29.23 -0.07
CA ASN A 87 -0.29 -30.67 -0.39
C ASN A 87 0.29 -31.55 0.72
N CYS A 88 0.87 -30.97 1.75
CA CYS A 88 1.44 -31.66 2.89
C CYS A 88 0.37 -31.73 3.99
N ASN A 89 0.04 -32.94 4.43
CA ASN A 89 -0.87 -33.19 5.55
C ASN A 89 -0.19 -34.12 6.57
N ARG A 90 1.14 -34.02 6.67
CA ARG A 90 1.97 -34.90 7.50
C ARG A 90 2.36 -34.14 8.76
N ASP A 91 1.97 -34.67 9.91
CA ASP A 91 2.16 -34.05 11.22
C ASP A 91 3.65 -33.90 11.60
N GLU A 92 4.50 -34.79 11.10
CA GLU A 92 5.96 -34.78 11.35
C GLU A 92 6.76 -34.05 10.25
N CYS A 93 6.12 -33.18 9.47
CA CYS A 93 6.83 -32.47 8.41
C CYS A 93 7.68 -31.31 8.97
N MET A 94 9.01 -31.44 8.93
CA MET A 94 9.94 -30.38 9.38
C MET A 94 9.87 -29.04 8.61
N PHE A 95 9.04 -28.95 7.57
CA PHE A 95 8.85 -27.76 6.72
C PHE A 95 7.46 -27.11 6.83
N CYS A 96 6.47 -27.79 7.43
CA CYS A 96 5.15 -27.28 7.76
C CYS A 96 5.07 -27.03 9.27
#